data_AF-A0A661MPS4-F1
#
_entry.id   AF-A0A661MPS4-F1
#
_cell.length_a   1.000
_cell.length_b   1.000
_cell.length_c   1.000
_cell.angle_alpha   90.00
_cell.angle_beta   90.00
_cell.angle_gamma   90.00
#
_symmetry.space_group_name_H-M   'P 1'
#
loop_
_entity.id
_entity.type
_entity.pdbx_description
1 polymer ?
#
loop_
_entity_poly.entity_id
_entity_poly.type
_entity_poly.pdbx_seq_one_letter_code
_entity_poly.pdbx_strand_id
1 'polypeptide(L)'
;MKKQKWLSMRKKTDPEVPLKPPIPFLENYSNGEFFHEQTPRDRLINKLILEKADEKARKLGVDRRQFLASAAGMVTSLSVINTVSGCGSGGFNTPDAGTMDCDQATELVSGGDHFIFDMQTHHVDPSGEYIERNLAIALGLPLIFPGGTCSEGMQTNDCLDYDNYIDLIFLESETTMAILSGFPASHCETTDGPCGMIIENDVMAKEREQINQAAQSQRMINHCNVAPNDGLEFQLDHMQYIQENFGVVGGWKVYPAWVPPSGASGYFLDDSAIGIPMIEKGIELGMPTFCVHKGPDLPGFVEEFNDSRD
;
A
#
# COMPACT_ATOMS: atom_id res chain seq x y z
N MET A 1 10.80 6.66 30.79
CA MET A 1 9.94 6.76 29.58
C MET A 1 9.83 8.21 29.12
N LYS A 2 10.21 8.53 27.87
CA LYS A 2 9.96 9.85 27.29
C LYS A 2 8.45 10.00 27.05
N LYS A 3 7.87 11.15 27.42
CA LYS A 3 6.46 11.44 27.16
C LYS A 3 6.26 11.72 25.67
N GLN A 4 5.25 11.12 25.06
CA GLN A 4 4.85 11.40 23.70
C GLN A 4 4.30 12.83 23.64
N LYS A 5 5.04 13.73 22.98
CA LYS A 5 4.72 15.17 22.96
C LYS A 5 3.38 15.45 22.30
N TRP A 6 3.03 14.69 21.25
CA TRP A 6 1.76 14.86 20.53
C TRP A 6 0.52 14.67 21.42
N LEU A 7 0.58 13.78 22.43
CA LEU A 7 -0.50 13.62 23.41
C LEU A 7 -0.70 14.87 24.28
N SER A 8 0.37 15.64 24.52
CA SER A 8 0.33 16.88 25.31
C SER A 8 0.15 18.15 24.49
N MET A 9 0.35 18.10 23.15
CA MET A 9 0.23 19.24 22.23
C MET A 9 -1.20 19.42 21.68
N ARG A 10 -2.16 18.64 22.17
CA ARG A 10 -3.56 18.73 21.73
C ARG A 10 -4.22 20.01 22.23
N LYS A 11 -5.14 20.56 21.44
CA LYS A 11 -5.97 21.69 21.85
C LYS A 11 -6.94 21.21 22.93
N LYS A 12 -7.33 22.11 23.86
CA LYS A 12 -8.33 21.80 24.89
C LYS A 12 -9.69 21.40 24.33
N THR A 13 -9.98 21.80 23.09
CA THR A 13 -11.21 21.49 22.36
C THR A 13 -11.17 20.12 21.67
N ASP A 14 -10.01 19.47 21.58
CA ASP A 14 -9.89 18.19 20.89
C ASP A 14 -10.58 17.09 21.71
N PRO A 15 -11.38 16.20 21.08
CA PRO A 15 -12.00 15.06 21.76
C PRO A 15 -10.96 14.26 22.53
N GLU A 16 -11.22 13.81 23.75
CA GLU A 16 -10.25 13.03 24.54
C GLU A 16 -9.80 11.78 23.76
N VAL A 17 -8.49 11.49 23.73
CA VAL A 17 -8.01 10.27 23.05
C VAL A 17 -8.66 9.06 23.73
N PRO A 18 -9.32 8.16 22.98
CA PRO A 18 -9.90 6.97 23.59
C PRO A 18 -8.80 6.10 24.20
N LEU A 19 -9.07 5.53 25.38
CA LEU A 19 -8.14 4.61 26.03
C LEU A 19 -8.28 3.23 25.36
N LYS A 20 -7.46 2.98 24.33
CA LYS A 20 -7.48 1.75 23.54
C LYS A 20 -6.07 1.17 23.39
N PRO A 21 -5.92 -0.16 23.28
CA PRO A 21 -4.64 -0.78 22.91
C PRO A 21 -4.10 -0.25 21.58
N PRO A 22 -2.77 -0.29 21.36
CA PRO A 22 -2.13 0.14 20.12
C PRO A 22 -2.30 -0.83 18.94
N ILE A 23 -3.25 -1.77 19.04
CA ILE A 23 -3.48 -2.85 18.08
C ILE A 23 -4.94 -2.74 17.60
N PRO A 24 -5.18 -2.14 16.42
CA PRO A 24 -6.54 -1.73 15.99
C PRO A 24 -7.45 -2.92 15.66
N PHE A 25 -6.89 -4.05 15.26
CA PHE A 25 -7.64 -5.25 14.88
C PHE A 25 -8.17 -6.07 16.07
N LEU A 26 -8.08 -5.55 17.30
CA LEU A 26 -8.76 -6.13 18.46
C LEU A 26 -10.18 -5.59 18.64
N GLU A 27 -10.62 -4.63 17.83
CA GLU A 27 -11.99 -4.12 17.81
C GLU A 27 -12.75 -4.63 16.57
N ASN A 28 -13.98 -4.14 16.34
CA ASN A 28 -14.61 -4.35 15.04
C ASN A 28 -13.83 -3.56 13.99
N TYR A 29 -13.48 -4.20 12.88
CA TYR A 29 -12.81 -3.55 11.76
C TYR A 29 -13.36 -4.06 10.43
N SER A 30 -13.17 -3.26 9.38
CA SER A 30 -13.58 -3.62 8.02
C SER A 30 -12.59 -3.02 7.03
N ASN A 31 -12.33 -3.76 5.94
CA ASN A 31 -11.62 -3.25 4.76
C ASN A 31 -12.60 -2.66 3.72
N GLY A 32 -13.89 -2.57 4.03
CA GLY A 32 -14.96 -2.17 3.10
C GLY A 32 -15.69 -3.37 2.48
N GLU A 33 -15.01 -4.51 2.33
CA GLU A 33 -15.56 -5.73 1.72
C GLU A 33 -16.03 -6.75 2.78
N PHE A 34 -15.24 -6.89 3.85
CA PHE A 34 -15.49 -7.83 4.93
C PHE A 34 -15.51 -7.11 6.27
N PHE A 35 -16.62 -7.26 7.00
CA PHE A 35 -16.74 -6.76 8.37
C PHE A 35 -16.32 -7.84 9.36
N HIS A 36 -15.20 -7.62 10.05
CA HIS A 36 -14.76 -8.48 11.13
C HIS A 36 -15.37 -8.02 12.46
N GLU A 37 -16.26 -8.84 12.99
CA GLU A 37 -16.79 -8.65 14.33
C GLU A 37 -15.77 -9.08 15.39
N GLN A 38 -15.60 -8.23 16.40
CA GLN A 38 -14.78 -8.52 17.56
C GLN A 38 -15.24 -9.82 18.23
N THR A 39 -14.32 -10.77 18.37
CA THR A 39 -14.60 -12.06 18.99
C THR A 39 -14.54 -11.99 20.53
N PRO A 40 -15.07 -13.00 21.25
CA PRO A 40 -14.85 -13.09 22.70
C PRO A 40 -13.37 -13.13 23.10
N ARG A 41 -12.52 -13.69 22.23
CA ARG A 41 -11.07 -13.73 22.44
C ARG A 41 -10.45 -12.34 22.33
N ASP A 42 -10.84 -11.55 21.34
CA ASP A 42 -10.33 -10.17 21.17
C ASP A 42 -10.75 -9.29 22.33
N ARG A 43 -12.00 -9.45 22.82
CA ARG A 43 -12.47 -8.79 24.05
C ARG A 43 -11.61 -9.12 25.26
N LEU A 44 -11.24 -10.40 25.42
CA LEU A 44 -10.37 -10.84 26.51
C LEU A 44 -8.97 -10.23 26.39
N ILE A 45 -8.39 -10.25 25.19
CA ILE A 45 -7.08 -9.65 24.91
C ILE A 45 -7.11 -8.14 25.24
N ASN A 46 -8.07 -7.39 24.69
CA ASN A 46 -8.24 -5.96 24.96
C ASN A 46 -8.32 -5.67 26.46
N LYS A 47 -9.15 -6.41 27.19
CA LYS A 47 -9.29 -6.26 28.64
C LYS A 47 -7.96 -6.45 29.36
N LEU A 48 -7.25 -7.54 29.08
CA LEU A 48 -5.98 -7.87 29.74
C LEU A 48 -4.86 -6.86 29.40
N ILE A 49 -4.84 -6.31 28.18
CA ILE A 49 -3.92 -5.25 27.80
C ILE A 49 -4.17 -4.01 28.66
N LEU A 50 -5.42 -3.58 28.78
CA LEU A 50 -5.79 -2.38 29.55
C LEU A 50 -5.48 -2.55 31.04
N GLU A 51 -5.71 -3.74 31.61
CA GLU A 51 -5.35 -4.06 33.00
C GLU A 51 -3.84 -3.99 33.23
N LYS A 52 -3.03 -4.62 32.37
CA LYS A 52 -1.56 -4.56 32.47
C LYS A 52 -1.02 -3.15 32.22
N ALA A 53 -1.62 -2.41 31.30
CA ALA A 53 -1.25 -1.03 31.04
C ALA A 53 -1.49 -0.14 32.27
N ASP A 54 -2.61 -0.30 32.97
CA ASP A 54 -2.87 0.44 34.21
C ASP A 54 -1.88 0.09 35.34
N GLU A 55 -1.54 -1.19 35.50
CA GLU A 55 -0.56 -1.62 36.48
C GLU A 55 0.83 -1.02 36.18
N LYS A 56 1.31 -1.15 34.94
CA LYS A 56 2.65 -0.68 34.54
C LYS A 56 2.73 0.85 34.49
N ALA A 57 1.70 1.53 34.01
CA ALA A 57 1.64 2.98 34.00
C ALA A 57 1.74 3.55 35.42
N ARG A 58 1.04 2.95 36.40
CA ARG A 58 1.16 3.32 37.82
C ARG A 58 2.58 3.12 38.37
N LYS A 59 3.21 1.97 38.09
CA LYS A 59 4.59 1.69 38.53
C LYS A 59 5.60 2.67 37.95
N LEU A 60 5.41 3.10 36.70
CA LEU A 60 6.28 4.02 35.99
C LEU A 60 5.95 5.51 36.25
N GLY A 61 4.86 5.81 36.98
CA GLY A 61 4.42 7.18 37.24
C GLY A 61 3.98 7.94 35.98
N VAL A 62 3.43 7.24 34.99
CA VAL A 62 2.95 7.82 33.72
C VAL A 62 1.45 7.63 33.55
N ASP A 63 0.84 8.45 32.70
CA ASP A 63 -0.55 8.26 32.30
C ASP A 63 -0.73 6.96 31.48
N ARG A 64 -1.90 6.33 31.56
CA ARG A 64 -2.19 5.06 30.86
C ARG A 64 -2.08 5.19 29.34
N ARG A 65 -2.51 6.33 28.76
CA ARG A 65 -2.43 6.58 27.32
C ARG A 65 -1.00 6.83 26.89
N GLN A 66 -0.23 7.53 27.72
CA GLN A 66 1.21 7.67 27.52
C GLN A 66 1.91 6.31 27.49
N PHE A 67 1.54 5.40 28.39
CA PHE A 67 2.08 4.04 28.39
C PHE A 67 1.68 3.26 27.13
N LEU A 68 0.39 3.23 26.78
CA LEU A 68 -0.11 2.51 25.61
C LEU A 68 0.47 3.05 24.29
N ALA A 69 0.73 4.36 24.19
CA ALA A 69 1.37 4.99 23.04
C ALA A 69 2.90 4.85 23.00
N SER A 70 3.49 4.05 23.89
CA SER A 70 4.94 3.80 23.93
C SER A 70 5.28 2.40 23.41
N ALA A 71 6.56 2.19 23.10
CA ALA A 71 7.08 0.86 22.77
C ALA A 71 6.77 -0.18 23.86
N ALA A 72 6.86 0.20 25.14
CA ALA A 72 6.51 -0.68 26.27
C ALA A 72 5.02 -1.06 26.28
N GLY A 73 4.15 -0.15 25.83
CA GLY A 73 2.72 -0.40 25.61
C GLY A 73 2.49 -1.42 24.49
N MET A 74 3.20 -1.28 23.37
CA MET A 74 3.16 -2.24 22.27
C MET A 74 3.65 -3.63 22.71
N VAL A 75 4.84 -3.74 23.30
CA VAL A 75 5.40 -5.02 23.79
C VAL A 75 4.47 -5.68 24.81
N THR A 76 3.87 -4.90 25.71
CA THR A 76 2.88 -5.43 26.67
C THR A 76 1.65 -5.98 25.95
N SER A 77 1.21 -5.32 24.89
CA SER A 77 0.05 -5.74 24.09
C SER A 77 0.33 -7.06 23.36
N LEU A 78 1.49 -7.16 22.69
CA LEU A 78 1.94 -8.38 22.00
C LEU A 78 2.13 -9.56 22.97
N SER A 79 2.66 -9.32 24.17
CA SER A 79 2.83 -10.35 25.19
C SER A 79 1.49 -10.90 25.70
N VAL A 80 0.47 -10.05 25.84
CA VAL A 80 -0.89 -10.50 26.17
C VAL A 80 -1.49 -11.34 25.05
N ILE A 81 -1.29 -10.94 23.78
CA ILE A 81 -1.73 -11.73 22.63
C ILE A 81 -1.11 -13.13 22.69
N ASN A 82 0.20 -13.24 22.90
CA ASN A 82 0.88 -14.54 23.05
C ASN A 82 0.24 -15.38 24.17
N THR A 83 0.01 -14.76 25.32
CA THR A 83 -0.54 -15.44 26.50
C THR A 83 -1.93 -16.01 26.24
N VAL A 84 -2.81 -15.23 25.61
CA VAL A 84 -4.21 -15.65 25.34
C VAL A 84 -4.28 -16.61 24.15
N SER A 85 -3.40 -16.46 23.17
CA SER A 85 -3.39 -17.24 21.93
C SER A 85 -2.77 -18.63 22.08
N GLY A 86 -2.09 -18.88 23.20
CA GLY A 86 -1.29 -20.08 23.42
C GLY A 86 0.11 -19.95 22.82
N CYS A 87 1.10 -20.50 23.51
CA CYS A 87 2.52 -20.51 23.08
C CYS A 87 2.76 -21.50 21.92
N GLY A 88 2.04 -21.35 20.82
CA GLY A 88 2.31 -22.06 19.57
C GLY A 88 3.52 -21.47 18.83
N SER A 89 3.90 -22.06 17.70
CA SER A 89 5.07 -21.67 16.90
C SER A 89 4.94 -20.33 16.15
N GLY A 90 3.95 -19.49 16.48
CA GLY A 90 3.61 -18.26 15.76
C GLY A 90 3.42 -17.02 16.64
N GLY A 91 4.02 -16.99 17.83
CA GLY A 91 3.94 -15.84 18.74
C GLY A 91 5.01 -14.77 18.48
N PHE A 92 4.81 -13.58 19.05
CA PHE A 92 5.81 -12.50 19.00
C PHE A 92 6.96 -12.78 19.98
N ASN A 93 8.20 -12.44 19.61
CA ASN A 93 9.34 -12.56 20.53
C ASN A 93 9.29 -11.43 21.57
N THR A 94 8.55 -11.64 22.66
CA THR A 94 8.39 -10.65 23.74
C THR A 94 8.58 -11.29 25.11
N PRO A 95 9.09 -10.55 26.11
CA PRO A 95 9.14 -11.04 27.48
C PRO A 95 7.75 -11.39 28.03
N ASP A 96 7.68 -12.36 28.92
CA ASP A 96 6.45 -12.71 29.63
C ASP A 96 5.88 -11.49 30.37
N ALA A 97 4.59 -11.24 30.18
CA ALA A 97 3.89 -10.04 30.65
C ALA A 97 4.41 -8.69 30.09
N GLY A 98 5.24 -8.71 29.04
CA GLY A 98 5.88 -7.56 28.40
C GLY A 98 6.93 -6.89 29.29
N THR A 99 7.53 -5.80 28.84
CA THR A 99 8.59 -5.10 29.59
C THR A 99 8.14 -3.73 30.14
N MET A 100 8.88 -3.21 31.12
CA MET A 100 8.81 -1.81 31.58
C MET A 100 10.09 -1.04 31.23
N ASP A 101 11.12 -1.75 30.76
CA ASP A 101 12.34 -1.16 30.22
C ASP A 101 12.01 -0.58 28.84
N CYS A 102 12.14 0.73 28.72
CA CYS A 102 11.77 1.44 27.50
C CYS A 102 12.77 1.20 26.36
N ASP A 103 14.05 0.98 26.69
CA ASP A 103 15.10 0.82 25.69
C ASP A 103 15.00 -0.59 25.11
N GLN A 104 14.87 -1.61 25.97
CA GLN A 104 14.53 -2.97 25.55
C GLN A 104 13.22 -3.02 24.77
N ALA A 105 12.18 -2.30 25.23
CA ALA A 105 10.91 -2.29 24.51
C ALA A 105 11.05 -1.71 23.11
N THR A 106 11.84 -0.63 22.99
CA THR A 106 12.10 0.02 21.70
C THR A 106 12.81 -0.95 20.78
N GLU A 107 13.92 -1.56 21.20
CA GLU A 107 14.66 -2.55 20.42
C GLU A 107 13.78 -3.70 19.91
N LEU A 108 12.82 -4.16 20.73
CA LEU A 108 11.89 -5.25 20.35
C LEU A 108 10.86 -4.85 19.28
N VAL A 109 10.51 -3.57 19.16
CA VAL A 109 9.42 -3.10 18.26
C VAL A 109 9.88 -2.11 17.20
N SER A 110 11.09 -1.58 17.31
CA SER A 110 11.69 -0.66 16.33
C SER A 110 12.14 -1.37 15.06
N GLY A 111 11.79 -2.64 14.90
CA GLY A 111 12.25 -3.47 13.81
C GLY A 111 13.73 -3.81 13.93
N GLY A 112 14.08 -5.09 13.82
CA GLY A 112 15.47 -5.47 13.55
C GLY A 112 15.81 -5.21 12.08
N ASP A 113 16.79 -5.96 11.56
CA ASP A 113 17.04 -6.06 10.11
C ASP A 113 15.90 -6.82 9.42
N HIS A 114 14.69 -6.23 9.38
CA HIS A 114 13.55 -6.80 8.67
C HIS A 114 13.62 -6.44 7.19
N PHE A 115 13.35 -7.46 6.37
CA PHE A 115 13.08 -7.23 4.96
C PHE A 115 11.64 -6.75 4.81
N ILE A 116 11.45 -5.45 4.59
CA ILE A 116 10.13 -4.85 4.33
C ILE A 116 9.99 -4.65 2.82
N PHE A 117 8.98 -5.30 2.24
CA PHE A 117 8.68 -5.20 0.82
C PHE A 117 7.33 -4.53 0.60
N ASP A 118 7.34 -3.29 0.12
CA ASP A 118 6.14 -2.59 -0.29
C ASP A 118 5.73 -3.02 -1.70
N MET A 119 4.63 -3.76 -1.81
CA MET A 119 4.23 -4.41 -3.07
C MET A 119 3.36 -3.54 -3.96
N GLN A 120 2.99 -2.32 -3.54
CA GLN A 120 2.06 -1.50 -4.30
C GLN A 120 2.30 -0.01 -4.05
N THR A 121 3.18 0.58 -4.85
CA THR A 121 3.43 2.02 -4.79
C THR A 121 3.21 2.68 -6.14
N HIS A 122 2.98 3.99 -6.10
CA HIS A 122 2.80 4.87 -7.25
C HIS A 122 3.46 6.21 -6.94
N HIS A 123 3.98 6.86 -7.98
CA HIS A 123 4.18 8.31 -7.99
C HIS A 123 3.62 8.86 -9.31
N VAL A 124 3.67 10.17 -9.44
CA VAL A 124 3.13 10.91 -10.58
C VAL A 124 4.30 11.49 -11.37
N ASP A 125 4.30 11.31 -12.69
CA ASP A 125 5.24 11.96 -13.59
C ASP A 125 4.73 13.38 -13.94
N PRO A 126 5.38 14.45 -13.44
CA PRO A 126 4.95 15.82 -13.68
C PRO A 126 5.11 16.26 -15.16
N SER A 127 5.68 15.42 -16.01
CA SER A 127 5.85 15.63 -17.45
C SER A 127 4.94 14.74 -18.32
N GLY A 128 4.09 13.91 -17.70
CA GLY A 128 3.25 12.95 -18.40
C GLY A 128 2.15 13.59 -19.26
N GLU A 129 1.81 12.95 -20.38
CA GLU A 129 0.80 13.44 -21.32
C GLU A 129 -0.60 13.60 -20.70
N TYR A 130 -0.89 12.83 -19.64
CA TYR A 130 -2.18 12.86 -18.93
C TYR A 130 -2.54 14.26 -18.41
N ILE A 131 -1.55 15.12 -18.14
CA ILE A 131 -1.77 16.47 -17.61
C ILE A 131 -2.63 17.30 -18.56
N GLU A 132 -2.38 17.20 -19.86
CA GLU A 132 -3.11 17.95 -20.88
C GLU A 132 -4.20 17.11 -21.55
N ARG A 133 -3.95 15.80 -21.72
CA ARG A 133 -4.82 14.91 -22.49
C ARG A 133 -5.84 14.15 -21.63
N ASN A 134 -5.67 14.09 -20.32
CA ASN A 134 -6.58 13.39 -19.42
C ASN A 134 -6.85 14.19 -18.13
N LEU A 135 -7.59 15.29 -18.29
CA LEU A 135 -7.96 16.18 -17.18
C LEU A 135 -8.72 15.47 -16.04
N ALA A 136 -9.42 14.36 -16.34
CA ALA A 136 -10.10 13.58 -15.32
C ALA A 136 -9.10 12.93 -14.35
N ILE A 137 -8.00 12.36 -14.85
CA ILE A 137 -6.91 11.88 -14.00
C ILE A 137 -6.19 13.06 -13.35
N ALA A 138 -5.76 14.06 -14.14
CA ALA A 138 -4.95 15.17 -13.63
C ALA A 138 -5.59 15.94 -12.46
N LEU A 139 -6.92 16.10 -12.48
CA LEU A 139 -7.66 16.78 -11.41
C LEU A 139 -8.29 15.81 -10.39
N GLY A 140 -8.46 14.54 -10.76
CA GLY A 140 -9.18 13.54 -9.96
C GLY A 140 -8.31 12.76 -8.97
N LEU A 141 -6.99 12.78 -9.11
CA LEU A 141 -6.08 12.05 -8.22
C LEU A 141 -6.33 12.31 -6.72
N PRO A 142 -6.55 13.54 -6.23
CA PRO A 142 -6.85 13.79 -4.82
C PRO A 142 -8.17 13.17 -4.33
N LEU A 143 -9.13 12.93 -5.24
CA LEU A 143 -10.42 12.30 -4.91
C LEU A 143 -10.30 10.78 -4.83
N ILE A 144 -9.46 10.19 -5.68
CA ILE A 144 -9.22 8.74 -5.75
C ILE A 144 -8.26 8.31 -4.64
N PHE A 145 -7.27 9.15 -4.31
CA PHE A 145 -6.26 8.89 -3.30
C PHE A 145 -6.32 9.96 -2.20
N PRO A 146 -7.28 9.88 -1.25
CA PRO A 146 -7.44 10.88 -0.18
C PRO A 146 -6.26 10.96 0.80
N GLY A 147 -5.33 9.99 0.78
CA GLY A 147 -4.04 10.06 1.47
C GLY A 147 -2.91 10.72 0.65
N GLY A 148 -3.11 10.92 -0.65
CA GLY A 148 -2.24 11.67 -1.56
C GLY A 148 -2.53 13.18 -1.57
N THR A 149 -3.26 13.67 -0.56
CA THR A 149 -3.50 15.11 -0.43
C THR A 149 -2.22 15.79 0.00
N CYS A 150 -1.66 16.60 -0.89
CA CYS A 150 -0.53 17.45 -0.58
C CYS A 150 -0.87 18.44 0.55
N SER A 151 0.17 18.94 1.21
CA SER A 151 0.01 20.07 2.14
C SER A 151 -0.71 21.23 1.45
N GLU A 152 -1.50 21.99 2.21
CA GLU A 152 -2.30 23.11 1.70
C GLU A 152 -1.43 24.07 0.87
N GLY A 153 -1.75 24.21 -0.42
CA GLY A 153 -1.04 25.07 -1.37
C GLY A 153 -0.08 24.37 -2.35
N MET A 154 0.19 23.07 -2.19
CA MET A 154 0.97 22.27 -3.17
C MET A 154 0.07 21.65 -4.24
N GLN A 155 0.53 21.60 -5.50
CA GLN A 155 -0.15 20.83 -6.54
C GLN A 155 0.15 19.34 -6.36
N THR A 156 -0.75 18.46 -6.84
CA THR A 156 -0.56 17.00 -6.81
C THR A 156 0.78 16.57 -7.41
N ASN A 157 1.19 17.24 -8.48
CA ASN A 157 2.47 17.01 -9.15
C ASN A 157 3.70 17.48 -8.36
N ASP A 158 3.54 18.34 -7.34
CA ASP A 158 4.66 18.85 -6.54
C ASP A 158 4.92 18.01 -5.28
N CYS A 159 3.97 17.16 -4.86
CA CYS A 159 4.10 16.37 -3.64
C CYS A 159 4.13 14.86 -3.87
N LEU A 160 3.65 14.41 -5.03
CA LEU A 160 3.65 12.99 -5.43
C LEU A 160 4.66 12.72 -6.56
N ASP A 161 5.64 13.61 -6.76
CA ASP A 161 6.68 13.40 -7.77
C ASP A 161 7.69 12.31 -7.37
N TYR A 162 8.60 12.01 -8.28
CA TYR A 162 9.62 11.00 -8.13
C TYR A 162 10.60 11.26 -6.96
N ASP A 163 11.00 12.52 -6.75
CA ASP A 163 11.98 12.87 -5.71
C ASP A 163 11.35 12.68 -4.32
N ASN A 164 10.14 13.21 -4.13
CA ASN A 164 9.41 13.08 -2.88
C ASN A 164 9.01 11.61 -2.62
N TYR A 165 8.73 10.86 -3.68
CA TYR A 165 8.50 9.42 -3.61
C TYR A 165 9.74 8.65 -3.07
N ILE A 166 10.94 8.96 -3.57
CA ILE A 166 12.18 8.33 -3.06
C ILE A 166 12.38 8.65 -1.59
N ASP A 167 12.21 9.90 -1.20
CA ASP A 167 12.37 10.33 0.19
C ASP A 167 11.42 9.56 1.10
N LEU A 168 10.13 9.53 0.76
CA LEU A 168 9.11 8.85 1.57
C LEU A 168 9.30 7.33 1.64
N ILE A 169 9.62 6.68 0.52
CA ILE A 169 9.77 5.22 0.49
C ILE A 169 11.11 4.79 1.09
N PHE A 170 12.23 5.38 0.70
CA PHE A 170 13.54 4.83 1.04
C PHE A 170 14.28 5.57 2.15
N LEU A 171 13.94 6.83 2.45
CA LEU A 171 14.64 7.63 3.46
C LEU A 171 13.81 7.87 4.73
N GLU A 172 12.50 8.00 4.60
CA GLU A 172 11.57 8.25 5.71
C GLU A 172 10.78 7.01 6.13
N SER A 173 11.02 5.86 5.50
CA SER A 173 10.46 4.58 5.91
C SER A 173 11.54 3.49 6.01
N GLU A 174 11.21 2.38 6.67
CA GLU A 174 12.09 1.21 6.79
C GLU A 174 11.99 0.26 5.57
N THR A 175 11.36 0.71 4.47
CA THR A 175 11.13 -0.10 3.28
C THR A 175 12.46 -0.57 2.66
N THR A 176 12.63 -1.89 2.62
CA THR A 176 13.81 -2.52 2.03
C THR A 176 13.68 -2.60 0.51
N MET A 177 12.51 -2.95 0.00
CA MET A 177 12.22 -2.97 -1.43
C MET A 177 10.83 -2.42 -1.69
N ALA A 178 10.61 -1.86 -2.87
CA ALA A 178 9.30 -1.43 -3.32
C ALA A 178 8.99 -1.91 -4.75
N ILE A 179 7.69 -1.91 -5.10
CA ILE A 179 7.22 -2.12 -6.46
C ILE A 179 6.51 -0.88 -7.00
N LEU A 180 7.17 -0.20 -7.94
CA LEU A 180 6.55 0.88 -8.71
C LEU A 180 5.56 0.30 -9.72
N SER A 181 4.27 0.55 -9.52
CA SER A 181 3.22 -0.01 -10.37
C SER A 181 2.57 1.06 -11.22
N GLY A 182 2.10 0.69 -12.42
CA GLY A 182 1.28 1.57 -13.22
C GLY A 182 -0.17 1.65 -12.72
N PHE A 183 -0.92 2.62 -13.24
CA PHE A 183 -2.35 2.83 -13.01
C PHE A 183 -3.07 2.86 -14.37
N PRO A 184 -4.33 2.39 -14.49
CA PRO A 184 -4.91 2.19 -15.81
C PRO A 184 -5.32 3.53 -16.43
N ALA A 185 -4.86 3.76 -17.66
CA ALA A 185 -5.32 4.79 -18.56
C ALA A 185 -5.11 4.31 -20.01
N SER A 186 -5.80 4.94 -20.96
CA SER A 186 -5.56 4.67 -22.37
C SER A 186 -4.21 5.21 -22.82
N HIS A 187 -3.51 4.43 -23.63
CA HIS A 187 -2.31 4.91 -24.32
C HIS A 187 -2.73 5.90 -25.41
N CYS A 188 -1.94 6.96 -25.64
CA CYS A 188 -2.32 7.98 -26.63
C CYS A 188 -2.27 7.48 -28.10
N GLU A 189 -1.79 6.26 -28.33
CA GLU A 189 -1.85 5.60 -29.64
C GLU A 189 -3.11 4.74 -29.84
N THR A 190 -3.83 4.39 -28.78
CA THR A 190 -5.03 3.53 -28.86
C THR A 190 -6.32 4.32 -28.98
N THR A 191 -6.28 5.65 -28.77
CA THR A 191 -7.49 6.47 -28.71
C THR A 191 -7.27 7.92 -29.14
N ASP A 192 -8.29 8.52 -29.76
CA ASP A 192 -8.40 9.97 -29.98
C ASP A 192 -9.04 10.71 -28.78
N GLY A 193 -9.49 9.96 -27.77
CA GLY A 193 -10.09 10.48 -26.54
C GLY A 193 -9.05 10.81 -25.46
N PRO A 194 -9.49 10.94 -24.19
CA PRO A 194 -8.58 11.17 -23.07
C PRO A 194 -7.55 10.05 -22.94
N CYS A 195 -6.26 10.39 -22.82
CA CYS A 195 -5.16 9.43 -22.80
C CYS A 195 -3.97 9.92 -21.98
N GLY A 196 -3.00 9.03 -21.77
CA GLY A 196 -1.79 9.25 -20.97
C GLY A 196 -1.92 8.66 -19.57
N MET A 197 -0.90 7.92 -19.15
CA MET A 197 -0.80 7.34 -17.81
C MET A 197 -0.18 8.34 -16.84
N ILE A 198 -0.48 8.20 -15.54
CA ILE A 198 0.20 9.01 -14.49
C ILE A 198 1.71 8.76 -14.45
N ILE A 199 2.12 7.59 -14.95
CA ILE A 199 3.49 7.21 -15.19
C ILE A 199 3.50 6.17 -16.31
N GLU A 200 4.31 6.41 -17.35
CA GLU A 200 4.41 5.51 -18.49
C GLU A 200 5.29 4.29 -18.16
N ASN A 201 5.07 3.17 -18.86
CA ASN A 201 5.77 1.92 -18.57
C ASN A 201 7.30 2.01 -18.73
N ASP A 202 7.75 2.77 -19.73
CA ASP A 202 9.17 2.98 -19.98
C ASP A 202 9.80 3.92 -18.96
N VAL A 203 9.05 4.94 -18.49
CA VAL A 203 9.43 5.83 -17.38
C VAL A 203 9.64 5.03 -16.10
N MET A 204 8.66 4.20 -15.71
CA MET A 204 8.80 3.31 -14.54
C MET A 204 10.03 2.41 -14.62
N ALA A 205 10.31 1.85 -15.80
CA ALA A 205 11.44 0.94 -15.97
C ALA A 205 12.79 1.68 -15.90
N LYS A 206 12.87 2.91 -16.43
CA LYS A 206 14.05 3.78 -16.31
C LYS A 206 14.28 4.21 -14.86
N GLU A 207 13.24 4.63 -14.16
CA GLU A 207 13.32 5.07 -12.77
C GLU A 207 13.65 3.93 -11.81
N ARG A 208 13.10 2.73 -12.02
CA ARG A 208 13.53 1.50 -11.33
C ARG A 208 15.05 1.34 -11.43
N GLU A 209 15.59 1.47 -12.64
CA GLU A 209 17.02 1.33 -12.87
C GLU A 209 17.81 2.46 -12.19
N GLN A 210 17.34 3.70 -12.25
CA GLN A 210 17.96 4.83 -11.55
C GLN A 210 18.03 4.60 -10.03
N ILE A 211 16.95 4.13 -9.40
CA ILE A 211 16.91 3.80 -7.97
C ILE A 211 17.89 2.68 -7.65
N ASN A 212 17.88 1.59 -8.43
CA ASN A 212 18.76 0.45 -8.22
C ASN A 212 20.24 0.81 -8.39
N GLN A 213 20.55 1.67 -9.37
CA GLN A 213 21.89 2.21 -9.57
C GLN A 213 22.30 3.12 -8.42
N ALA A 214 21.44 4.04 -7.98
CA ALA A 214 21.74 4.91 -6.84
C ALA A 214 22.02 4.09 -5.56
N ALA A 215 21.25 3.02 -5.34
CA ALA A 215 21.39 2.14 -4.20
C ALA A 215 22.48 1.05 -4.36
N GLN A 216 23.07 0.90 -5.54
CA GLN A 216 24.03 -0.16 -5.88
C GLN A 216 23.52 -1.57 -5.49
N SER A 217 22.20 -1.76 -5.53
CA SER A 217 21.49 -2.98 -5.13
C SER A 217 20.07 -2.95 -5.69
N GLN A 218 19.40 -4.10 -5.77
CA GLN A 218 18.00 -4.15 -6.19
C GLN A 218 17.09 -3.69 -5.05
N ARG A 219 16.65 -2.43 -5.10
CA ARG A 219 15.70 -1.81 -4.17
C ARG A 219 14.32 -1.58 -4.79
N MET A 220 14.24 -1.57 -6.12
CA MET A 220 13.02 -1.34 -6.88
C MET A 220 12.82 -2.44 -7.92
N ILE A 221 11.56 -2.86 -8.05
CA ILE A 221 11.04 -3.57 -9.22
C ILE A 221 9.80 -2.81 -9.72
N ASN A 222 9.28 -3.14 -10.90
CA ASN A 222 8.14 -2.45 -11.47
C ASN A 222 7.05 -3.40 -11.99
N HIS A 223 5.78 -3.01 -11.82
CA HIS A 223 4.66 -3.65 -12.51
C HIS A 223 4.23 -2.80 -13.71
N CYS A 224 4.49 -3.28 -14.92
CA CYS A 224 4.10 -2.60 -16.15
C CYS A 224 2.58 -2.68 -16.33
N ASN A 225 1.91 -1.56 -16.51
CA ASN A 225 0.47 -1.51 -16.77
C ASN A 225 0.15 -2.12 -18.13
N VAL A 226 -0.89 -2.96 -18.16
CA VAL A 226 -1.47 -3.54 -19.37
C VAL A 226 -2.98 -3.38 -19.29
N ALA A 227 -3.56 -2.75 -20.30
CA ALA A 227 -5.01 -2.53 -20.42
C ALA A 227 -5.55 -3.28 -21.65
N PRO A 228 -5.67 -4.62 -21.61
CA PRO A 228 -5.91 -5.44 -22.80
C PRO A 228 -7.29 -5.19 -23.47
N ASN A 229 -8.24 -4.59 -22.75
CA ASN A 229 -9.52 -4.13 -23.29
C ASN A 229 -9.43 -2.79 -24.06
N ASP A 230 -8.26 -2.15 -24.08
CA ASP A 230 -7.96 -0.93 -24.84
C ASP A 230 -6.95 -1.19 -25.96
N GLY A 231 -7.43 -1.88 -27.01
CA GLY A 231 -6.62 -2.24 -28.17
C GLY A 231 -5.66 -3.40 -27.90
N LEU A 232 -6.20 -4.62 -27.77
CA LEU A 232 -5.43 -5.82 -27.40
C LEU A 232 -4.12 -5.99 -28.19
N GLU A 233 -4.15 -5.92 -29.52
CA GLU A 233 -2.96 -6.09 -30.36
C GLU A 233 -1.84 -5.12 -29.99
N PHE A 234 -2.19 -3.83 -29.84
CA PHE A 234 -1.25 -2.80 -29.36
C PHE A 234 -0.70 -3.14 -27.97
N GLN A 235 -1.54 -3.60 -27.05
CA GLN A 235 -1.11 -3.92 -25.68
C GLN A 235 -0.15 -5.11 -25.65
N LEU A 236 -0.39 -6.15 -26.46
CA LEU A 236 0.52 -7.30 -26.57
C LEU A 236 1.86 -6.91 -27.21
N ASP A 237 1.84 -6.05 -28.22
CA ASP A 237 3.05 -5.48 -28.83
C ASP A 237 3.81 -4.60 -27.83
N HIS A 238 3.08 -3.82 -27.02
CA HIS A 238 3.70 -2.99 -26.00
C HIS A 238 4.30 -3.82 -24.86
N MET A 239 3.69 -4.94 -24.48
CA MET A 239 4.30 -5.91 -23.56
C MET A 239 5.63 -6.43 -24.13
N GLN A 240 5.67 -6.79 -25.42
CA GLN A 240 6.90 -7.22 -26.10
C GLN A 240 7.96 -6.09 -26.07
N TYR A 241 7.58 -4.87 -26.47
CA TYR A 241 8.46 -3.70 -26.49
C TYR A 241 9.11 -3.45 -25.12
N ILE A 242 8.33 -3.45 -24.04
CA ILE A 242 8.86 -3.20 -22.70
C ILE A 242 9.80 -4.33 -22.26
N GLN A 243 9.45 -5.58 -22.56
CA GLN A 243 10.31 -6.73 -22.22
C GLN A 243 11.66 -6.66 -22.94
N GLU A 244 11.66 -6.37 -24.24
CA GLU A 244 12.88 -6.33 -25.06
C GLU A 244 13.81 -5.17 -24.70
N ASN A 245 13.24 -3.99 -24.41
CA ASN A 245 14.03 -2.77 -24.26
C ASN A 245 14.44 -2.49 -22.81
N PHE A 246 13.67 -2.95 -21.82
CA PHE A 246 13.91 -2.62 -20.41
C PHE A 246 14.04 -3.82 -19.47
N GLY A 247 13.64 -5.02 -19.93
CA GLY A 247 13.46 -6.19 -19.08
C GLY A 247 12.34 -5.95 -18.06
N VAL A 248 11.23 -6.67 -18.18
CA VAL A 248 10.15 -6.57 -17.20
C VAL A 248 10.63 -7.22 -15.91
N VAL A 249 10.66 -6.47 -14.81
CA VAL A 249 11.10 -6.97 -13.51
C VAL A 249 9.98 -6.70 -12.53
N GLY A 250 9.16 -7.72 -12.22
CA GLY A 250 8.10 -7.65 -11.23
C GLY A 250 6.80 -8.28 -11.69
N GLY A 251 6.33 -7.89 -12.87
CA GLY A 251 5.14 -8.47 -13.48
C GLY A 251 4.32 -7.45 -14.27
N TRP A 252 3.12 -7.86 -14.65
CA TRP A 252 2.15 -7.06 -15.38
C TRP A 252 1.04 -6.60 -14.44
N LYS A 253 0.80 -5.30 -14.32
CA LYS A 253 -0.33 -4.74 -13.56
C LYS A 253 -1.55 -4.64 -14.46
N VAL A 254 -2.68 -5.15 -14.00
CA VAL A 254 -3.92 -5.16 -14.77
C VAL A 254 -5.12 -4.78 -13.91
N TYR A 255 -6.12 -4.16 -14.54
CA TYR A 255 -7.33 -3.64 -13.91
C TYR A 255 -8.57 -4.12 -14.69
N PRO A 256 -9.07 -5.33 -14.46
CA PRO A 256 -10.12 -5.92 -15.29
C PRO A 256 -11.45 -5.14 -15.29
N ALA A 257 -11.72 -4.41 -14.20
CA ALA A 257 -12.91 -3.57 -14.04
C ALA A 257 -12.77 -2.15 -14.62
N TRP A 258 -11.59 -1.74 -15.08
CA TRP A 258 -11.41 -0.44 -15.70
C TRP A 258 -12.00 -0.40 -17.12
N VAL A 259 -12.65 0.71 -17.46
CA VAL A 259 -13.33 0.94 -18.74
C VAL A 259 -12.59 2.03 -19.52
N PRO A 260 -12.06 1.75 -20.74
CA PRO A 260 -11.42 2.76 -21.55
C PRO A 260 -12.43 3.78 -22.12
N PRO A 261 -11.97 4.98 -22.54
CA PRO A 261 -12.79 5.98 -23.19
C PRO A 261 -13.45 5.53 -24.50
N SER A 262 -12.92 4.48 -25.14
CA SER A 262 -13.53 3.83 -26.30
C SER A 262 -14.89 3.19 -25.99
N GLY A 263 -15.20 2.99 -24.70
CA GLY A 263 -16.44 2.37 -24.24
C GLY A 263 -16.41 0.85 -24.23
N ALA A 264 -15.25 0.23 -24.45
CA ALA A 264 -15.09 -1.21 -24.27
C ALA A 264 -15.40 -1.61 -22.82
N SER A 265 -16.02 -2.78 -22.63
CA SER A 265 -16.34 -3.29 -21.30
C SER A 265 -15.07 -3.64 -20.50
N GLY A 266 -15.24 -3.90 -19.20
CA GLY A 266 -14.26 -4.69 -18.46
C GLY A 266 -14.18 -6.13 -18.99
N TYR A 267 -13.25 -6.91 -18.44
CA TYR A 267 -12.97 -8.27 -18.90
C TYR A 267 -12.73 -9.22 -17.73
N PHE A 268 -12.81 -10.53 -18.00
CA PHE A 268 -12.35 -11.57 -17.08
C PHE A 268 -11.00 -12.11 -17.54
N LEU A 269 -10.17 -12.58 -16.61
CA LEU A 269 -8.88 -13.20 -16.89
C LEU A 269 -9.01 -14.51 -17.68
N ASP A 270 -10.14 -15.22 -17.50
CA ASP A 270 -10.49 -16.43 -18.25
C ASP A 270 -11.18 -16.16 -19.60
N ASP A 271 -11.33 -14.88 -20.00
CA ASP A 271 -11.91 -14.50 -21.29
C ASP A 271 -10.98 -14.93 -22.44
N SER A 272 -11.52 -15.73 -23.37
CA SER A 272 -10.77 -16.27 -24.51
C SER A 272 -10.32 -15.21 -25.53
N ALA A 273 -10.94 -14.04 -25.54
CA ALA A 273 -10.65 -12.95 -26.46
C ALA A 273 -9.73 -11.88 -25.87
N ILE A 274 -9.71 -11.70 -24.54
CA ILE A 274 -8.95 -10.61 -23.88
C ILE A 274 -7.97 -11.14 -22.82
N GLY A 275 -8.47 -11.82 -21.79
CA GLY A 275 -7.67 -12.24 -20.63
C GLY A 275 -6.64 -13.31 -20.97
N ILE A 276 -7.07 -14.40 -21.60
CA ILE A 276 -6.21 -15.53 -21.96
C ILE A 276 -5.08 -15.10 -22.90
N PRO A 277 -5.32 -14.38 -24.02
CA PRO A 277 -4.24 -13.93 -24.91
C PRO A 277 -3.18 -13.07 -24.21
N MET A 278 -3.59 -12.18 -23.29
CA MET A 278 -2.67 -11.38 -22.49
C MET A 278 -1.81 -12.25 -21.56
N ILE A 279 -2.43 -13.23 -20.88
CA ILE A 279 -1.72 -14.14 -19.97
C ILE A 279 -0.71 -15.00 -20.75
N GLU A 280 -1.13 -15.56 -21.89
CA GLU A 280 -0.27 -16.33 -22.77
C GLU A 280 0.93 -15.50 -23.26
N LYS A 281 0.70 -14.23 -23.58
CA LYS A 281 1.79 -13.32 -23.97
C LYS A 281 2.80 -13.10 -22.84
N GLY A 282 2.35 -12.87 -21.61
CA GLY A 282 3.26 -12.74 -20.47
C GLY A 282 4.09 -14.01 -20.24
N ILE A 283 3.48 -15.19 -20.38
CA ILE A 283 4.17 -16.49 -20.28
C ILE A 283 5.22 -16.63 -21.39
N GLU A 284 4.86 -16.32 -22.64
CA GLU A 284 5.77 -16.35 -23.80
C GLU A 284 7.00 -15.46 -23.57
N LEU A 285 6.78 -14.27 -23.03
CA LEU A 285 7.82 -13.28 -22.70
C LEU A 285 8.71 -13.67 -21.51
N GLY A 286 8.40 -14.79 -20.83
CA GLY A 286 9.12 -15.26 -19.65
C GLY A 286 8.73 -14.55 -18.35
N MET A 287 7.63 -13.79 -18.35
CA MET A 287 7.09 -13.10 -17.18
C MET A 287 5.63 -13.53 -16.91
N PRO A 288 5.42 -14.65 -16.19
CA PRO A 288 4.09 -15.18 -15.89
C PRO A 288 3.41 -14.51 -14.68
N THR A 289 4.03 -13.48 -14.08
CA THR A 289 3.49 -12.79 -12.90
C THR A 289 2.54 -11.67 -13.32
N PHE A 290 1.29 -11.75 -12.87
CA PHE A 290 0.27 -10.73 -13.08
C PHE A 290 -0.24 -10.23 -11.73
N CYS A 291 -0.19 -8.91 -11.53
CA CYS A 291 -0.77 -8.23 -10.37
C CYS A 291 -2.13 -7.66 -10.78
N VAL A 292 -3.20 -8.30 -10.33
CA VAL A 292 -4.57 -8.00 -10.74
C VAL A 292 -5.26 -7.17 -9.67
N HIS A 293 -5.82 -6.01 -10.04
CA HIS A 293 -6.66 -5.22 -9.14
C HIS A 293 -8.10 -5.74 -9.18
N LYS A 294 -8.55 -6.32 -8.07
CA LYS A 294 -9.91 -6.82 -7.84
C LYS A 294 -10.32 -6.59 -6.39
N GLY A 295 -11.62 -6.48 -6.13
CA GLY A 295 -12.20 -6.31 -4.80
C GLY A 295 -12.57 -4.85 -4.50
N PRO A 296 -11.62 -3.94 -4.16
CA PRO A 296 -11.95 -2.59 -3.78
C PRO A 296 -12.49 -1.80 -4.97
N ASP A 297 -13.72 -1.30 -4.85
CA ASP A 297 -14.36 -0.48 -5.86
C ASP A 297 -13.64 0.86 -6.01
N LEU A 298 -13.17 1.11 -7.23
CA LEU A 298 -12.66 2.42 -7.63
C LEU A 298 -13.74 3.17 -8.42
N PRO A 299 -13.86 4.49 -8.23
CA PRO A 299 -14.81 5.29 -9.00
C PRO A 299 -14.64 5.07 -10.52
N GLY A 300 -15.74 4.72 -11.20
CA GLY A 300 -15.73 4.47 -12.65
C GLY A 300 -15.39 3.04 -13.07
N PHE A 301 -15.13 2.13 -12.12
CA PHE A 301 -14.88 0.72 -12.41
C PHE A 301 -16.21 -0.06 -12.41
N VAL A 302 -16.28 -1.10 -13.23
CA VAL A 302 -17.48 -1.95 -13.37
C VAL A 302 -17.41 -3.11 -12.38
N GLU A 303 -18.35 -3.14 -11.45
CA GLU A 303 -18.44 -4.10 -10.33
C GLU A 303 -18.34 -5.57 -10.79
N GLU A 304 -19.00 -5.93 -11.90
CA GLU A 304 -19.01 -7.30 -12.44
C GLU A 304 -17.60 -7.86 -12.70
N PHE A 305 -16.67 -7.03 -13.18
CA PHE A 305 -15.30 -7.44 -13.49
C PHE A 305 -14.33 -7.18 -12.34
N ASN A 306 -14.80 -6.56 -11.25
CA ASN A 306 -14.03 -6.34 -10.02
C ASN A 306 -14.19 -7.51 -9.04
N ASP A 307 -15.16 -8.40 -9.28
CA ASP A 307 -15.42 -9.58 -8.48
C ASP A 307 -14.25 -10.59 -8.51
N SER A 308 -14.06 -11.27 -7.38
CA SER A 308 -13.01 -12.27 -7.15
C SER A 308 -13.22 -13.63 -7.84
N ARG A 309 -14.17 -13.75 -8.78
CA ARG A 309 -14.49 -14.96 -9.55
C ARG A 309 -13.26 -15.68 -10.11
N ASP A 310 -12.30 -14.91 -10.61
CA ASP A 310 -11.08 -15.31 -11.32
C ASP A 310 -9.84 -14.59 -10.78
#